data_AF-A0A9N9KLB3-F1
#
_entry.id   AF-A0A9N9KLB3-F1
#
_cell.length_a   1.000
_cell.length_b   1.000
_cell.length_c   1.000
_cell.angle_alpha   90.00
_cell.angle_beta   90.00
_cell.angle_gamma   90.00
#
_symmetry.space_group_name_H-M   'P 1'
#
loop_
_entity.id
_entity.type
_entity.pdbx_description
1 polymer ?
#
loop_
_entity_poly.entity_id
_entity_poly.type
_entity_poly.pdbx_seq_one_letter_code
_entity_poly.pdbx_strand_id
1 'polypeptide(L)'
;MRWILSFLLLAFLATVQAVSSTGNKLLVVLEELADKSKYSKYLGDLEARGFSISYESPKSDKVALFTLGERAWDHVLILPPKAKGLGPLLTPKLLLDFINAGGNILVALSASQPTPSGLISLLIELDIHIPTDRSALVVDHFNYDTLSAAEKHDVVLVPRPDAIRPDVKNFFKGDGKGGEAIAFPRAVAQTLGNASPLLTPLIRAPRSAYSYSPKDDVDSVEDPFAVGQQLSLITTMQARNSARLTVVGSSELFEDTWFDAKVKRSVGLNGAPAGDEFKTSNQAFAKEVTGWTFKETGVLKVGQIEHHLNETGSEIVSNPKIYRVKNDVAYSIELSEYSWDKWVPFTPPTGDIVQLEFSMLSPFHRLPLKVAETTPTSTIYTTSFKLPDQHGIFNFKVNYKRPFYTNVEEKNTVTVRHFAHDEWPRSWVITGAWPWIAGIGATVTGWVAFVALWLWSKPIPLKGAKGGKKNL
;
A
#
# COMPACT_ATOMS: atom_id res chain seq x y z
N MET A 1 12.13 44.28 -6.18
CA MET A 1 10.72 43.81 -6.24
C MET A 1 10.55 42.37 -6.72
N ARG A 2 11.22 41.90 -7.79
CA ARG A 2 11.07 40.51 -8.28
C ARG A 2 11.46 39.42 -7.26
N TRP A 3 12.51 39.64 -6.47
CA TRP A 3 12.98 38.65 -5.50
C TRP A 3 12.07 38.55 -4.27
N ILE A 4 11.43 39.67 -3.87
CA ILE A 4 10.49 39.71 -2.76
C ILE A 4 9.22 38.93 -3.14
N LEU A 5 8.74 39.07 -4.38
CA LEU A 5 7.63 38.27 -4.92
C LEU A 5 7.99 36.78 -5.01
N SER A 6 9.22 36.41 -5.39
CA SER A 6 9.68 35.02 -5.38
C SER A 6 9.78 34.44 -3.97
N PHE A 7 10.27 35.21 -2.99
CA PHE A 7 10.29 34.81 -1.58
C PHE A 7 8.89 34.70 -0.97
N LEU A 8 7.96 35.59 -1.35
CA LEU A 8 6.55 35.50 -0.96
C LEU A 8 5.87 34.27 -1.59
N LEU A 9 6.17 33.95 -2.85
CA LEU A 9 5.65 32.74 -3.50
C LEU A 9 6.19 31.46 -2.83
N LEU A 10 7.48 31.44 -2.47
CA LEU A 10 8.11 30.35 -1.71
C LEU A 10 7.57 30.24 -0.27
N ALA A 11 7.27 31.36 0.38
CA ALA A 11 6.63 31.38 1.70
C ALA A 11 5.18 30.90 1.65
N PHE A 12 4.41 31.24 0.60
CA PHE A 12 3.06 30.70 0.38
C PHE A 12 3.06 29.22 -0.01
N LEU A 13 4.09 28.74 -0.74
CA LEU A 13 4.30 27.32 -1.02
C LEU A 13 4.68 26.52 0.23
N ALA A 14 5.36 27.15 1.20
CA ALA A 14 5.73 26.51 2.47
C ALA A 14 4.55 26.35 3.45
N THR A 15 3.45 27.07 3.26
CA THR A 15 2.26 27.02 4.15
C THR A 15 1.14 26.10 3.67
N VAL A 16 1.32 25.36 2.56
CA VAL A 16 0.36 24.30 2.21
C VAL A 16 0.68 23.07 3.06
N GLN A 17 0.27 23.10 4.33
CA GLN A 17 0.03 21.85 5.05
C GLN A 17 -1.15 21.17 4.37
N ALA A 18 -0.86 20.30 3.41
CA ALA A 18 -1.86 19.43 2.82
C ALA A 18 -2.33 18.47 3.91
N VAL A 19 -3.53 18.70 4.46
CA VAL A 19 -4.15 17.92 5.54
C VAL A 19 -4.16 16.42 5.22
N SER A 20 -4.68 16.09 4.03
CA SER A 20 -4.60 14.77 3.45
C SER A 20 -3.49 14.75 2.40
N SER A 21 -2.79 13.63 2.31
CA SER A 21 -1.74 13.43 1.30
C SER A 21 -2.25 13.51 -0.15
N THR A 22 -3.56 13.50 -0.38
CA THR A 22 -4.18 13.59 -1.70
C THR A 22 -5.12 14.78 -1.89
N GLY A 23 -5.05 15.80 -1.03
CA GLY A 23 -5.87 17.02 -1.11
C GLY A 23 -7.04 17.05 -0.13
N ASN A 24 -7.69 18.20 0.04
CA ASN A 24 -8.63 18.48 1.13
C ASN A 24 -10.06 18.79 0.66
N LYS A 25 -10.38 18.72 -0.63
CA LYS A 25 -11.73 19.00 -1.14
C LYS A 25 -12.64 17.79 -0.89
N LEU A 26 -13.65 17.96 -0.05
CA LEU A 26 -14.59 16.90 0.33
C LEU A 26 -16.00 17.23 -0.14
N LEU A 27 -16.55 16.38 -1.01
CA LEU A 27 -17.96 16.40 -1.38
C LEU A 27 -18.76 15.56 -0.38
N VAL A 28 -19.74 16.16 0.30
CA VAL A 28 -20.70 15.46 1.13
C VAL A 28 -22.03 15.38 0.38
N VAL A 29 -22.37 14.18 -0.04
CA VAL A 29 -23.64 13.88 -0.71
C VAL A 29 -24.70 13.63 0.36
N LEU A 30 -25.62 14.59 0.49
CA LEU A 30 -26.69 14.58 1.48
C LEU A 30 -27.99 15.07 0.83
N GLU A 31 -29.06 14.28 0.88
CA GLU A 31 -30.30 14.64 0.17
C GLU A 31 -30.98 15.88 0.73
N GLU A 32 -31.12 15.96 2.05
CA GLU A 32 -31.72 17.10 2.75
C GLU A 32 -30.68 17.78 3.64
N LEU A 33 -30.47 19.08 3.46
CA LEU A 33 -29.57 19.87 4.32
C LEU A 33 -30.00 19.85 5.81
N ALA A 34 -31.27 19.57 6.09
CA ALA A 34 -31.78 19.41 7.46
C ALA A 34 -31.10 18.25 8.21
N ASP A 35 -30.72 17.17 7.52
CA ASP A 35 -30.05 16.02 8.12
C ASP A 35 -28.61 16.35 8.55
N LYS A 36 -28.05 17.49 8.12
CA LYS A 36 -26.72 17.97 8.56
C LYS A 36 -26.63 18.10 10.08
N SER A 37 -27.72 18.48 10.74
CA SER A 37 -27.75 18.68 12.20
C SER A 37 -27.48 17.40 12.98
N LYS A 38 -27.77 16.22 12.39
CA LYS A 38 -27.51 14.91 13.02
C LYS A 38 -26.03 14.58 13.09
N TYR A 39 -25.24 15.09 12.14
CA TYR A 39 -23.82 14.79 11.96
C TYR A 39 -22.92 16.00 12.30
N SER A 40 -23.41 16.94 13.10
CA SER A 40 -22.75 18.25 13.24
C SER A 40 -21.36 18.15 13.87
N LYS A 41 -21.17 17.27 14.86
CA LYS A 41 -19.86 17.01 15.47
C LYS A 41 -18.93 16.30 14.50
N TYR A 42 -19.42 15.29 13.79
CA TYR A 42 -18.61 14.55 12.81
C TYR A 42 -18.10 15.45 11.67
N LEU A 43 -18.99 16.26 11.11
CA LEU A 43 -18.64 17.22 10.07
C LEU A 43 -17.76 18.36 10.62
N GLY A 44 -18.01 18.81 11.85
CA GLY A 44 -17.14 19.75 12.55
C GLY A 44 -15.73 19.21 12.80
N ASP A 45 -15.59 17.93 13.14
CA ASP A 45 -14.30 17.25 13.29
C ASP A 45 -13.55 17.12 11.95
N LEU A 46 -14.27 17.02 10.84
CA LEU A 46 -13.70 17.06 9.48
C LEU A 46 -13.22 18.47 9.12
N GLU A 47 -14.04 19.50 9.35
CA GLU A 47 -13.66 20.90 9.13
C GLU A 47 -12.48 21.32 10.01
N ALA A 48 -12.48 20.91 11.30
CA ALA A 48 -11.40 21.18 12.24
C ALA A 48 -10.08 20.50 11.84
N ARG A 49 -10.13 19.39 11.10
CA ARG A 49 -8.96 18.78 10.48
C ARG A 49 -8.51 19.49 9.20
N GLY A 50 -9.33 20.39 8.64
CA GLY A 50 -8.98 21.26 7.51
C GLY A 50 -9.52 20.79 6.14
N PHE A 51 -10.55 19.94 6.14
CA PHE A 51 -11.29 19.60 4.93
C PHE A 51 -12.20 20.76 4.49
N SER A 52 -12.19 21.07 3.19
CA SER A 52 -13.12 22.01 2.58
C SER A 52 -14.38 21.26 2.16
N ILE A 53 -15.41 21.31 3.01
CA ILE A 53 -16.64 20.56 2.82
C ILE A 53 -17.61 21.32 1.90
N SER A 54 -18.11 20.65 0.87
CA SER A 54 -19.23 21.11 0.05
C SER A 54 -20.39 20.13 0.13
N TYR A 55 -21.59 20.64 0.39
CA TYR A 55 -22.79 19.84 0.54
C TYR A 55 -23.61 19.90 -0.74
N GLU A 56 -23.93 18.74 -1.30
CA GLU A 56 -24.74 18.65 -2.48
C GLU A 56 -25.79 17.54 -2.37
N SER A 57 -26.96 17.80 -2.94
CA SER A 57 -28.01 16.80 -3.05
C SER A 57 -27.67 15.80 -4.16
N PRO A 58 -27.91 14.48 -3.99
CA PRO A 58 -27.68 13.50 -5.05
C PRO A 58 -28.38 13.81 -6.37
N LYS A 59 -29.49 14.58 -6.32
CA LYS A 59 -30.33 14.95 -7.48
C LYS A 59 -29.97 16.32 -8.07
N SER A 60 -28.98 17.03 -7.52
CA SER A 60 -28.58 18.35 -8.01
C SER A 60 -27.82 18.21 -9.34
N ASP A 61 -28.19 19.02 -10.33
CA ASP A 61 -27.51 19.07 -11.64
C ASP A 61 -26.11 19.70 -11.55
N LYS A 62 -25.73 20.23 -10.38
CA LYS A 62 -24.43 20.85 -10.13
C LYS A 62 -23.36 19.85 -9.67
N VAL A 63 -23.75 18.63 -9.31
CA VAL A 63 -22.83 17.64 -8.74
C VAL A 63 -21.98 17.01 -9.82
N ALA A 64 -20.80 17.53 -10.08
CA ALA A 64 -19.86 16.89 -11.01
C ALA A 64 -18.66 16.31 -10.25
N LEU A 65 -18.41 15.01 -10.40
CA LEU A 65 -17.18 14.36 -9.90
C LEU A 65 -15.95 14.76 -10.71
N PHE A 66 -16.16 15.11 -11.98
CA PHE A 66 -15.13 15.51 -12.91
C PHE A 66 -15.47 16.86 -13.55
N THR A 67 -14.47 17.72 -13.69
CA THR A 67 -14.56 18.96 -14.44
C THR A 67 -13.45 18.98 -15.47
N LEU A 68 -13.79 19.08 -16.76
CA LEU A 68 -12.83 19.06 -17.87
C LEU A 68 -11.88 17.84 -17.88
N GLY A 69 -12.36 16.69 -17.40
CA GLY A 69 -11.59 15.44 -17.35
C GLY A 69 -10.72 15.25 -16.10
N GLU A 70 -10.62 16.25 -15.22
CA GLU A 70 -9.94 16.13 -13.93
C GLU A 70 -10.93 15.95 -12.77
N ARG A 71 -10.48 15.32 -11.68
CA ARG A 71 -11.30 15.17 -10.48
C ARG A 71 -11.62 16.54 -9.89
N ALA A 72 -12.90 16.83 -9.71
CA ALA A 72 -13.33 18.07 -9.04
C ALA A 72 -13.13 18.01 -7.51
N TRP A 73 -13.14 16.78 -6.96
CA TRP A 73 -13.06 16.49 -5.53
C TRP A 73 -11.93 15.50 -5.23
N ASP A 74 -11.36 15.60 -4.04
CA ASP A 74 -10.35 14.64 -3.57
C ASP A 74 -11.01 13.45 -2.91
N HIS A 75 -12.08 13.73 -2.16
CA HIS A 75 -12.81 12.76 -1.36
C HIS A 75 -14.32 12.95 -1.53
N VAL A 76 -15.07 11.86 -1.44
CA VAL A 76 -16.54 11.86 -1.48
C VAL A 76 -17.07 11.10 -0.28
N LEU A 77 -17.93 11.73 0.52
CA LEU A 77 -18.71 11.12 1.58
C LEU A 77 -20.16 10.99 1.11
N ILE A 78 -20.67 9.77 1.05
CA ILE A 78 -22.05 9.48 0.68
C ILE A 78 -22.81 9.04 1.93
N LEU A 79 -23.67 9.93 2.43
CA LEU A 79 -24.61 9.62 3.50
C LEU A 79 -25.89 9.02 2.91
N PRO A 80 -26.64 8.20 3.65
CA PRO A 80 -27.81 7.51 3.11
C PRO A 80 -28.87 8.51 2.63
N PRO A 81 -29.24 8.50 1.34
CA PRO A 81 -30.36 9.30 0.85
C PRO A 81 -31.69 8.60 1.17
N LYS A 82 -32.78 9.37 1.17
CA LYS A 82 -34.15 8.85 1.22
C LYS A 82 -34.61 8.33 -0.14
N ALA A 83 -34.02 8.85 -1.21
CA ALA A 83 -34.31 8.46 -2.58
C ALA A 83 -33.78 7.06 -2.94
N LYS A 84 -34.55 6.36 -3.78
CA LYS A 84 -34.19 5.03 -4.30
C LYS A 84 -33.03 5.02 -5.31
N GLY A 85 -32.56 6.19 -5.75
CA GLY A 85 -31.54 6.34 -6.77
C GLY A 85 -30.70 7.60 -6.55
N LEU A 86 -29.44 7.53 -6.96
CA LEU A 86 -28.58 8.71 -7.10
C LEU A 86 -28.89 9.40 -8.44
N GLY A 87 -28.63 10.71 -8.54
CA GLY A 87 -28.84 11.46 -9.78
C GLY A 87 -27.89 11.04 -10.91
N PRO A 88 -28.10 11.56 -12.14
CA PRO A 88 -27.39 11.14 -13.35
C PRO A 88 -25.87 11.40 -13.31
N LEU A 89 -25.40 12.21 -12.37
CA LEU A 89 -23.99 12.56 -12.22
C LEU A 89 -23.25 11.74 -11.16
N LEU A 90 -23.95 10.84 -10.45
CA LEU A 90 -23.40 9.91 -9.45
C LEU A 90 -23.73 8.46 -9.84
N THR A 91 -23.50 8.11 -11.10
CA THR A 91 -23.71 6.74 -11.60
C THR A 91 -22.64 5.78 -11.06
N PRO A 92 -22.90 4.45 -11.02
CA PRO A 92 -21.89 3.48 -10.60
C PRO A 92 -20.58 3.61 -11.38
N LYS A 93 -20.69 3.81 -12.69
CA LYS A 93 -19.53 4.00 -13.57
C LYS A 93 -18.72 5.23 -13.19
N LEU A 94 -19.36 6.38 -12.97
CA LEU A 94 -18.65 7.61 -12.59
C LEU A 94 -17.96 7.49 -11.23
N LEU A 95 -18.57 6.79 -10.27
CA LEU A 95 -17.96 6.50 -8.98
C LEU A 95 -16.75 5.57 -9.12
N LEU A 96 -16.84 4.54 -9.98
CA LEU A 96 -15.72 3.65 -10.29
C LEU A 96 -14.58 4.41 -11.00
N ASP A 97 -14.91 5.27 -11.98
CA ASP A 97 -13.96 6.13 -12.67
C ASP A 97 -13.27 7.09 -11.69
N PHE A 98 -14.00 7.61 -10.69
CA PHE A 98 -13.45 8.44 -9.62
C PHE A 98 -12.43 7.69 -8.76
N ILE A 99 -12.73 6.44 -8.38
CA ILE A 99 -11.78 5.55 -7.69
C ILE A 99 -10.54 5.29 -8.57
N ASN A 100 -10.73 4.99 -9.86
CA ASN A 100 -9.64 4.77 -10.81
C ASN A 100 -8.75 6.00 -11.00
N ALA A 101 -9.33 7.20 -10.92
CA ALA A 101 -8.61 8.47 -10.96
C ALA A 101 -7.92 8.84 -9.62
N GLY A 102 -8.00 7.97 -8.60
CA GLY A 102 -7.30 8.14 -7.31
C GLY A 102 -8.13 8.80 -6.21
N GLY A 103 -9.41 9.09 -6.46
CA GLY A 103 -10.31 9.67 -5.48
C GLY A 103 -10.75 8.66 -4.41
N ASN A 104 -10.97 9.13 -3.19
CA ASN A 104 -11.38 8.26 -2.08
C ASN A 104 -12.88 8.43 -1.77
N ILE A 105 -13.56 7.34 -1.43
CA ILE A 105 -15.00 7.34 -1.17
C ILE A 105 -15.27 6.71 0.20
N LEU A 106 -16.10 7.37 1.01
CA LEU A 106 -16.72 6.77 2.19
C LEU A 106 -18.23 6.67 1.94
N VAL A 107 -18.78 5.47 2.02
CA VAL A 107 -20.22 5.21 1.89
C VAL A 107 -20.75 4.79 3.26
N ALA A 108 -21.76 5.49 3.77
CA ALA A 108 -22.48 5.09 4.96
C ALA A 108 -23.85 4.51 4.58
N LEU A 109 -24.14 3.30 5.06
CA LEU A 109 -25.41 2.60 4.86
C LEU A 109 -26.34 2.85 6.05
N SER A 110 -27.62 2.56 5.88
CA SER A 110 -28.61 2.62 6.97
C SER A 110 -29.68 1.57 6.70
N ALA A 111 -30.16 0.88 7.74
CA ALA A 111 -31.32 0.01 7.59
C ALA A 111 -32.65 0.80 7.58
N SER A 112 -32.64 2.07 8.00
CA SER A 112 -33.82 2.94 7.98
C SER A 112 -34.06 3.61 6.63
N GLN A 113 -33.04 3.67 5.77
CA GLN A 113 -33.10 4.29 4.44
C GLN A 113 -32.69 3.29 3.37
N PRO A 114 -33.41 3.19 2.24
CA PRO A 114 -33.06 2.23 1.20
C PRO A 114 -31.73 2.63 0.55
N THR A 115 -30.81 1.67 0.40
CA THR A 115 -29.58 1.91 -0.38
C THR A 115 -29.94 2.14 -1.86
N PRO A 116 -29.49 3.23 -2.49
CA PRO A 116 -29.70 3.48 -3.92
C PRO A 116 -29.20 2.34 -4.81
N SER A 117 -29.95 2.01 -5.85
CA SER A 117 -29.56 0.95 -6.81
C SER A 117 -28.18 1.18 -7.43
N GLY A 118 -27.81 2.44 -7.70
CA GLY A 118 -26.50 2.78 -8.23
C GLY A 118 -25.34 2.46 -7.27
N LEU A 119 -25.54 2.65 -5.96
CA LEU A 119 -24.55 2.23 -4.96
C LEU A 119 -24.49 0.71 -4.87
N ILE A 120 -25.62 0.02 -4.90
CA ILE A 120 -25.66 -1.45 -4.90
C ILE A 120 -24.86 -2.00 -6.09
N SER A 121 -25.07 -1.48 -7.30
CA SER A 121 -24.31 -1.89 -8.48
C SER A 121 -22.81 -1.62 -8.35
N LEU A 122 -22.41 -0.48 -7.77
CA LEU A 122 -21.00 -0.20 -7.48
C LEU A 122 -20.42 -1.21 -6.48
N LEU A 123 -21.14 -1.49 -5.39
CA LEU A 123 -20.68 -2.42 -4.35
C LEU A 123 -20.52 -3.84 -4.92
N ILE A 124 -21.47 -4.32 -5.72
CA ILE A 124 -21.39 -5.62 -6.40
C ILE A 124 -20.19 -5.67 -7.36
N GLU A 125 -19.92 -4.60 -8.14
CA GLU A 125 -18.75 -4.52 -9.01
C GLU A 125 -17.44 -4.64 -8.23
N LEU A 126 -17.44 -4.20 -6.97
CA LEU A 126 -16.30 -4.30 -6.06
C LEU A 126 -16.32 -5.56 -5.18
N ASP A 127 -17.24 -6.51 -5.46
CA ASP A 127 -17.43 -7.78 -4.75
C ASP A 127 -17.85 -7.63 -3.27
N ILE A 128 -18.57 -6.54 -2.97
CA ILE A 128 -19.22 -6.25 -1.69
C ILE A 128 -20.73 -6.45 -1.86
N HIS A 129 -21.28 -7.42 -1.15
CA HIS A 129 -22.70 -7.78 -1.23
C HIS A 129 -23.43 -7.27 0.01
N ILE A 130 -24.62 -6.71 -0.19
CA ILE A 130 -25.53 -6.29 0.89
C ILE A 130 -26.86 -7.06 0.76
N PRO A 131 -27.66 -7.17 1.84
CA PRO A 131 -28.96 -7.80 1.78
C PRO A 131 -29.85 -7.23 0.66
N THR A 132 -30.62 -8.10 0.02
CA THR A 132 -31.64 -7.72 -0.97
C THR A 132 -32.82 -7.00 -0.33
N ASP A 133 -33.17 -7.37 0.91
CA ASP A 133 -34.12 -6.62 1.71
C ASP A 133 -33.52 -5.31 2.19
N ARG A 134 -34.26 -4.22 1.94
CA ARG A 134 -33.85 -2.85 2.24
C ARG A 134 -34.03 -2.46 3.70
N SER A 135 -34.76 -3.25 4.46
CA SER A 135 -34.96 -3.09 5.91
C SER A 135 -34.09 -4.03 6.74
N ALA A 136 -33.27 -4.86 6.09
CA ALA A 136 -32.40 -5.80 6.77
C ALA A 136 -31.38 -5.08 7.65
N LEU A 137 -31.24 -5.56 8.88
CA LEU A 137 -30.35 -5.03 9.88
C LEU A 137 -29.68 -6.14 10.68
N VAL A 138 -28.56 -5.83 11.32
CA VAL A 138 -27.85 -6.80 12.17
C VAL A 138 -28.46 -6.81 13.56
N VAL A 139 -28.87 -8.00 14.02
CA VAL A 139 -29.35 -8.25 15.37
C VAL A 139 -28.35 -9.14 16.09
N ASP A 140 -28.10 -8.86 17.37
CA ASP A 140 -27.34 -9.75 18.25
C ASP A 140 -27.95 -9.77 19.66
N HIS A 141 -28.46 -10.92 20.07
CA HIS A 141 -29.08 -11.10 21.39
C HIS A 141 -28.08 -11.16 22.56
N PHE A 142 -26.77 -11.18 22.29
CA PHE A 142 -25.74 -11.32 23.34
C PHE A 142 -24.84 -10.09 23.47
N ASN A 143 -24.71 -9.27 22.42
CA ASN A 143 -23.80 -8.13 22.39
C ASN A 143 -24.51 -6.83 21.97
N TYR A 144 -25.68 -6.57 22.51
CA TYR A 144 -26.46 -5.36 22.22
C TYR A 144 -26.41 -4.34 23.36
N ASP A 145 -26.82 -3.10 23.07
CA ASP A 145 -27.05 -2.08 24.08
C ASP A 145 -28.42 -2.25 24.76
N THR A 146 -28.40 -2.56 26.05
CA THR A 146 -29.61 -2.72 26.88
C THR A 146 -30.32 -1.41 27.18
N LEU A 147 -29.68 -0.25 26.99
CA LEU A 147 -30.30 1.04 27.23
C LEU A 147 -31.14 1.49 26.04
N SER A 148 -30.55 1.52 24.83
CA SER A 148 -31.25 1.99 23.63
C SER A 148 -32.05 0.89 22.90
N ALA A 149 -31.69 -0.38 23.08
CA ALA A 149 -32.21 -1.49 22.26
C ALA A 149 -32.62 -2.71 23.11
N ALA A 150 -33.26 -2.47 24.25
CA ALA A 150 -33.68 -3.51 25.21
C ALA A 150 -34.59 -4.60 24.62
N GLU A 151 -35.41 -4.27 23.62
CA GLU A 151 -36.37 -5.20 23.01
C GLU A 151 -35.91 -5.70 21.64
N LYS A 152 -35.42 -4.79 20.80
CA LYS A 152 -35.12 -5.06 19.38
C LYS A 152 -33.71 -5.60 19.15
N HIS A 153 -32.78 -5.37 20.08
CA HIS A 153 -31.38 -5.78 19.99
C HIS A 153 -30.68 -5.36 18.67
N ASP A 154 -31.11 -4.23 18.10
CA ASP A 154 -30.68 -3.67 16.81
C ASP A 154 -29.52 -2.68 16.94
N VAL A 155 -28.97 -2.51 18.15
CA VAL A 155 -27.78 -1.72 18.44
C VAL A 155 -26.69 -2.66 18.93
N VAL A 156 -25.79 -3.05 18.04
CA VAL A 156 -24.73 -4.01 18.33
C VAL A 156 -23.49 -3.28 18.88
N LEU A 157 -22.96 -3.76 20.01
CA LEU A 157 -21.78 -3.22 20.67
C LEU A 157 -20.56 -4.09 20.37
N VAL A 158 -19.68 -3.60 19.51
CA VAL A 158 -18.48 -4.33 19.06
C VAL A 158 -17.23 -3.70 19.67
N PRO A 159 -16.26 -4.49 20.18
CA PRO A 159 -14.98 -3.91 20.60
C PRO A 159 -14.24 -3.25 19.42
N ARG A 160 -13.20 -2.47 19.71
CA ARG A 160 -12.22 -2.04 18.71
C ARG A 160 -11.66 -3.25 17.95
N PRO A 161 -11.39 -3.13 16.64
CA PRO A 161 -10.83 -4.25 15.87
C PRO A 161 -9.40 -4.54 16.28
N ASP A 162 -9.05 -5.83 16.37
CA ASP A 162 -7.67 -6.28 16.50
C ASP A 162 -6.92 -6.14 15.17
N ALA A 163 -5.58 -6.24 15.23
CA ALA A 163 -4.78 -6.30 14.01
C ALA A 163 -5.16 -7.56 13.20
N ILE A 164 -5.36 -7.41 11.88
CA ILE A 164 -5.72 -8.53 10.99
C ILE A 164 -4.67 -9.66 11.07
N ARG A 165 -3.40 -9.27 11.20
CA ARG A 165 -2.27 -10.15 11.45
C ARG A 165 -1.31 -9.49 12.44
N PRO A 166 -0.51 -10.26 13.19
CA PRO A 166 0.44 -9.72 14.17
C PRO A 166 1.50 -8.76 13.59
N ASP A 167 1.84 -8.92 12.30
CA ASP A 167 2.83 -8.14 11.56
C ASP A 167 2.23 -6.92 10.83
N VAL A 168 0.97 -6.56 11.10
CA VAL A 168 0.28 -5.44 10.46
C VAL A 168 -0.01 -4.35 11.49
N LYS A 169 0.30 -3.10 11.16
CA LYS A 169 -0.03 -1.95 12.02
C LYS A 169 -1.54 -1.78 12.12
N ASN A 170 -2.04 -1.75 13.35
CA ASN A 170 -3.44 -1.45 13.61
C ASN A 170 -3.63 0.06 13.80
N PHE A 171 -4.21 0.71 12.79
CA PHE A 171 -4.58 2.14 12.82
C PHE A 171 -5.86 2.42 13.62
N PHE A 172 -6.59 1.36 14.01
CA PHE A 172 -7.96 1.43 14.50
C PHE A 172 -8.13 1.00 15.96
N LYS A 173 -7.01 0.87 16.69
CA LYS A 173 -6.95 0.31 18.06
C LYS A 173 -7.30 1.30 19.17
N GLY A 174 -7.61 2.56 18.85
CA GLY A 174 -7.78 3.61 19.86
C GLY A 174 -6.52 3.80 20.71
N ASP A 175 -6.69 3.89 22.03
CA ASP A 175 -5.59 4.04 22.99
C ASP A 175 -4.78 2.75 23.22
N GLY A 176 -5.24 1.62 22.70
CA GLY A 176 -4.61 0.31 22.82
C GLY A 176 -4.68 -0.33 24.20
N LYS A 177 -5.42 0.24 25.16
CA LYS A 177 -5.61 -0.32 26.52
C LYS A 177 -6.75 -1.34 26.57
N GLY A 178 -7.62 -1.35 25.56
CA GLY A 178 -8.78 -2.22 25.49
C GLY A 178 -9.94 -1.74 26.39
N GLY A 179 -11.10 -2.39 26.25
CA GLY A 179 -12.32 -2.05 27.01
C GLY A 179 -13.24 -1.03 26.32
N GLU A 180 -12.78 -0.38 25.25
CA GLU A 180 -13.62 0.46 24.40
C GLU A 180 -14.62 -0.38 23.58
N ALA A 181 -15.83 0.13 23.40
CA ALA A 181 -16.79 -0.42 22.44
C ALA A 181 -17.34 0.66 21.51
N ILE A 182 -17.65 0.22 20.30
CA ILE A 182 -18.27 0.99 19.23
C ILE A 182 -19.71 0.51 19.13
N ALA A 183 -20.64 1.45 19.18
CA ALA A 183 -22.04 1.17 18.91
C ALA A 183 -22.29 1.19 17.40
N PHE A 184 -22.97 0.17 16.91
CA PHE A 184 -23.45 0.02 15.54
C PHE A 184 -24.99 -0.04 15.54
N PRO A 185 -25.66 1.12 15.52
CA PRO A 185 -27.11 1.20 15.52
C PRO A 185 -27.66 0.84 14.14
N ARG A 186 -28.64 -0.07 14.08
CA ARG A 186 -29.37 -0.45 12.85
C ARG A 186 -28.45 -0.65 11.65
N ALA A 187 -27.38 -1.41 11.87
CA ALA A 187 -26.35 -1.62 10.87
C ALA A 187 -26.81 -2.57 9.76
N VAL A 188 -26.48 -2.23 8.53
CA VAL A 188 -26.59 -3.11 7.36
C VAL A 188 -25.27 -3.87 7.23
N ALA A 189 -25.33 -5.19 7.37
CA ALA A 189 -24.15 -6.02 7.18
C ALA A 189 -23.79 -6.18 5.70
N GLN A 190 -22.52 -6.42 5.46
CA GLN A 190 -21.95 -6.71 4.15
C GLN A 190 -21.33 -8.11 4.18
N THR A 191 -21.46 -8.87 3.09
CA THR A 191 -20.64 -10.05 2.83
C THR A 191 -19.66 -9.75 1.72
N LEU A 192 -18.47 -10.35 1.81
CA LEU A 192 -17.39 -10.10 0.86
C LEU A 192 -17.19 -11.34 0.02
N GLY A 193 -17.07 -11.17 -1.29
CA GLY A 193 -16.68 -12.29 -2.14
C GLY A 193 -15.19 -12.62 -1.99
N ASN A 194 -14.84 -13.83 -2.41
CA ASN A 194 -13.49 -14.38 -2.27
C ASN A 194 -12.61 -14.11 -3.51
N ALA A 195 -13.14 -13.44 -4.54
CA ALA A 195 -12.44 -13.28 -5.81
C ALA A 195 -11.40 -12.15 -5.77
N SER A 196 -11.66 -11.09 -4.98
CA SER A 196 -10.80 -9.91 -4.91
C SER A 196 -9.92 -9.91 -3.66
N PRO A 197 -8.58 -9.88 -3.79
CA PRO A 197 -7.67 -9.74 -2.65
C PRO A 197 -7.56 -8.30 -2.13
N LEU A 198 -8.33 -7.35 -2.70
CA LEU A 198 -8.26 -5.93 -2.39
C LEU A 198 -9.22 -5.49 -1.27
N LEU A 199 -10.15 -6.36 -0.91
CA LEU A 199 -11.12 -6.14 0.15
C LEU A 199 -10.54 -6.55 1.49
N THR A 200 -10.88 -5.81 2.54
CA THR A 200 -10.47 -6.09 3.90
C THR A 200 -11.61 -5.71 4.85
N PRO A 201 -12.21 -6.69 5.56
CA PRO A 201 -13.21 -6.40 6.57
C PRO A 201 -12.51 -5.78 7.77
N LEU A 202 -12.81 -4.51 8.05
CA LEU A 202 -12.24 -3.79 9.18
C LEU A 202 -12.88 -4.23 10.48
N ILE A 203 -14.23 -4.28 10.51
CA ILE A 203 -15.00 -4.80 11.64
C ILE A 203 -15.96 -5.86 11.13
N ARG A 204 -15.94 -7.00 11.82
CA ARG A 204 -16.91 -8.08 11.66
C ARG A 204 -17.93 -8.05 12.79
N ALA A 205 -19.14 -8.50 12.49
CA ALA A 205 -20.14 -8.70 13.52
C ALA A 205 -19.71 -9.81 14.50
N PRO A 206 -20.21 -9.80 15.74
CA PRO A 206 -19.97 -10.88 16.69
C PRO A 206 -20.46 -12.24 16.17
N ARG A 207 -19.96 -13.31 16.80
CA ARG A 207 -20.22 -14.69 16.37
C ARG A 207 -21.70 -15.10 16.48
N SER A 208 -22.45 -14.44 17.37
CA SER A 208 -23.88 -14.65 17.63
C SER A 208 -24.80 -13.74 16.83
N ALA A 209 -24.26 -12.78 16.08
CA ALA A 209 -25.06 -11.84 15.30
C ALA A 209 -25.59 -12.48 14.02
N TYR A 210 -26.73 -12.02 13.51
CA TYR A 210 -27.26 -12.42 12.21
C TYR A 210 -27.94 -11.25 11.51
N SER A 211 -28.06 -11.35 10.18
CA SER A 211 -28.86 -10.41 9.41
C SER A 211 -30.34 -10.75 9.56
N TYR A 212 -31.13 -9.80 10.03
CA TYR A 212 -32.56 -9.94 10.29
C TYR A 212 -33.35 -8.96 9.42
N SER A 213 -34.39 -9.47 8.75
CA SER A 213 -35.36 -8.68 7.98
C SER A 213 -36.67 -8.64 8.76
N PRO A 214 -37.13 -7.46 9.21
CA PRO A 214 -38.42 -7.34 9.90
C PRO A 214 -39.65 -7.74 9.05
N LYS A 215 -39.49 -7.91 7.73
CA LYS A 215 -40.59 -8.34 6.85
C LYS A 215 -40.80 -9.85 6.88
N ASP A 216 -39.75 -10.60 7.18
CA ASP A 216 -39.75 -12.06 7.12
C ASP A 216 -40.47 -12.67 8.35
N ASP A 217 -40.71 -11.85 9.38
CA ASP A 217 -41.58 -12.22 10.51
C ASP A 217 -43.02 -12.59 10.09
N VAL A 218 -43.47 -12.10 8.93
CA VAL A 218 -44.85 -12.26 8.45
C VAL A 218 -44.98 -13.44 7.47
N ASP A 219 -43.94 -13.69 6.67
CA ASP A 219 -43.97 -14.60 5.51
C ASP A 219 -42.83 -15.64 5.58
N SER A 220 -42.89 -16.54 6.55
CA SER A 220 -41.99 -17.70 6.73
C SER A 220 -40.51 -17.40 7.06
N VAL A 221 -39.88 -18.33 7.78
CA VAL A 221 -38.45 -18.24 8.16
C VAL A 221 -37.59 -18.47 6.91
N GLU A 222 -37.27 -17.40 6.19
CA GLU A 222 -36.23 -17.44 5.16
C GLU A 222 -34.85 -17.54 5.81
N ASP A 223 -33.91 -18.20 5.12
CA ASP A 223 -32.53 -18.26 5.58
C ASP A 223 -31.93 -16.84 5.63
N PRO A 224 -31.33 -16.42 6.75
CA PRO A 224 -30.77 -15.09 6.88
C PRO A 224 -29.67 -14.87 5.84
N PHE A 225 -29.61 -13.65 5.29
CA PHE A 225 -28.59 -13.24 4.30
C PHE A 225 -27.17 -13.70 4.67
N ALA A 226 -26.81 -13.57 5.95
CA ALA A 226 -25.61 -14.15 6.52
C ALA A 226 -25.68 -14.14 8.06
N VAL A 227 -24.81 -14.95 8.68
CA VAL A 227 -24.71 -15.15 10.14
C VAL A 227 -23.28 -15.10 10.66
N GLY A 228 -23.10 -14.62 11.89
CA GLY A 228 -21.85 -14.58 12.61
C GLY A 228 -20.78 -13.71 11.94
N GLN A 229 -19.53 -14.17 11.99
CA GLN A 229 -18.36 -13.39 11.55
C GLN A 229 -18.22 -13.23 10.03
N GLN A 230 -19.09 -13.85 9.24
CA GLN A 230 -19.12 -13.58 7.79
C GLN A 230 -19.73 -12.21 7.48
N LEU A 231 -20.51 -11.65 8.42
CA LEU A 231 -21.06 -10.30 8.35
C LEU A 231 -19.96 -9.28 8.68
N SER A 232 -19.64 -8.41 7.73
CA SER A 232 -18.80 -7.24 7.96
C SER A 232 -19.67 -6.01 8.23
N LEU A 233 -19.39 -5.31 9.32
CA LEU A 233 -20.04 -4.04 9.66
C LEU A 233 -19.31 -2.86 9.00
N ILE A 234 -18.00 -2.96 8.82
CA ILE A 234 -17.21 -2.00 8.05
C ILE A 234 -16.27 -2.76 7.13
N THR A 235 -16.38 -2.48 5.84
CA THR A 235 -15.49 -3.01 4.81
C THR A 235 -14.63 -1.89 4.28
N THR A 236 -13.36 -2.19 4.06
CA THR A 236 -12.42 -1.32 3.38
C THR A 236 -11.92 -1.97 2.10
N MET A 237 -11.64 -1.16 1.10
CA MET A 237 -10.98 -1.60 -0.13
C MET A 237 -9.83 -0.64 -0.43
N GLN A 238 -8.69 -1.20 -0.83
CA GLN A 238 -7.60 -0.45 -1.42
C GLN A 238 -7.38 -0.87 -2.86
N ALA A 239 -7.67 0.03 -3.80
CA ALA A 239 -7.46 -0.21 -5.23
C ALA A 239 -5.95 -0.30 -5.57
N ARG A 240 -5.62 -0.74 -6.79
CA ARG A 240 -4.22 -0.91 -7.23
C ARG A 240 -3.47 0.42 -7.30
N ASN A 241 -4.15 1.50 -7.64
CA ASN A 241 -3.65 2.89 -7.57
C ASN A 241 -3.66 3.46 -6.14
N SER A 242 -3.91 2.62 -5.13
CA SER A 242 -4.06 2.98 -3.72
C SER A 242 -5.19 3.98 -3.42
N ALA A 243 -6.21 4.11 -4.27
CA ALA A 243 -7.46 4.76 -3.90
C ALA A 243 -8.19 3.94 -2.82
N ARG A 244 -8.90 4.61 -1.91
CA ARG A 244 -9.54 3.97 -0.76
C ARG A 244 -11.06 4.11 -0.85
N LEU A 245 -11.74 2.98 -0.70
CA LEU A 245 -13.18 2.94 -0.47
C LEU A 245 -13.41 2.38 0.94
N THR A 246 -14.35 2.96 1.67
CA THR A 246 -14.82 2.42 2.94
C THR A 246 -16.34 2.42 2.97
N VAL A 247 -16.92 1.27 3.32
CA VAL A 247 -18.36 1.08 3.41
C VAL A 247 -18.69 0.79 4.87
N VAL A 248 -19.38 1.75 5.50
CA VAL A 248 -19.79 1.68 6.90
C VAL A 248 -21.25 1.24 6.94
N GLY A 249 -21.54 0.13 7.61
CA GLY A 249 -22.87 -0.46 7.68
C GLY A 249 -23.90 0.38 8.43
N SER A 250 -23.47 1.36 9.23
CA SER A 250 -24.37 2.25 9.97
C SER A 250 -23.91 3.71 9.83
N SER A 251 -24.75 4.52 9.21
CA SER A 251 -24.60 5.99 9.20
C SER A 251 -24.79 6.61 10.57
N GLU A 252 -25.62 5.99 11.41
CA GLU A 252 -25.89 6.45 12.77
C GLU A 252 -24.66 6.40 13.66
N LEU A 253 -23.68 5.56 13.32
CA LEU A 253 -22.35 5.58 13.94
C LEU A 253 -21.72 6.97 13.94
N PHE A 254 -22.02 7.81 12.94
CA PHE A 254 -21.52 9.18 12.80
C PHE A 254 -22.43 10.26 13.41
N GLU A 255 -23.58 9.90 13.96
CA GLU A 255 -24.50 10.87 14.54
C GLU A 255 -24.03 11.36 15.92
N ASP A 256 -24.35 12.62 16.21
CA ASP A 256 -23.96 13.29 17.45
C ASP A 256 -24.52 12.60 18.71
N THR A 257 -25.66 11.90 18.55
CA THR A 257 -26.33 11.08 19.56
C THR A 257 -25.43 9.93 20.02
N TRP A 258 -24.72 9.29 19.10
CA TRP A 258 -23.88 8.12 19.36
C TRP A 258 -22.44 8.46 19.75
N PHE A 259 -22.03 9.72 19.60
CA PHE A 259 -20.72 10.19 20.06
C PHE A 259 -20.65 10.38 21.58
N ASP A 260 -21.77 10.75 22.21
CA ASP A 260 -21.88 10.95 23.66
C ASP A 260 -22.78 9.93 24.35
N ALA A 261 -23.26 8.93 23.61
CA ALA A 261 -24.09 7.87 24.17
C ALA A 261 -23.37 7.13 25.31
N LYS A 262 -24.10 6.91 26.39
CA LYS A 262 -23.78 5.89 27.38
C LYS A 262 -24.49 4.62 26.97
N VAL A 263 -23.75 3.53 26.91
CA VAL A 263 -24.25 2.22 26.51
C VAL A 263 -23.97 1.21 27.62
N LYS A 264 -24.79 0.17 27.68
CA LYS A 264 -24.65 -0.94 28.61
C LYS A 264 -24.82 -2.25 27.88
N ARG A 265 -23.75 -3.05 27.87
CA ARG A 265 -23.74 -4.35 27.19
C ARG A 265 -24.61 -5.37 27.92
N SER A 266 -25.39 -6.15 27.17
CA SER A 266 -26.32 -7.16 27.72
C SER A 266 -25.61 -8.32 28.43
N VAL A 267 -24.59 -8.90 27.79
CA VAL A 267 -23.68 -9.90 28.37
C VAL A 267 -22.27 -9.56 27.91
N GLY A 268 -21.27 -9.60 28.78
CA GLY A 268 -19.90 -9.26 28.36
C GLY A 268 -19.38 -10.22 27.29
N LEU A 269 -18.74 -9.66 26.26
CA LEU A 269 -18.05 -10.43 25.22
C LEU A 269 -17.00 -11.33 25.91
N ASN A 270 -17.03 -12.64 25.67
CA ASN A 270 -16.20 -13.65 26.35
C ASN A 270 -16.48 -13.86 27.86
N GLY A 271 -17.71 -13.63 28.32
CA GLY A 271 -18.12 -13.99 29.69
C GLY A 271 -17.79 -12.95 30.76
N ALA A 272 -17.46 -11.70 30.36
CA ALA A 272 -17.41 -10.60 31.33
C ALA A 272 -18.83 -10.33 31.88
N PRO A 273 -18.99 -9.96 33.17
CA PRO A 273 -20.29 -9.66 33.74
C PRO A 273 -20.99 -8.52 32.96
N ALA A 274 -22.33 -8.47 33.05
CA ALA A 274 -23.12 -7.34 32.56
C ALA A 274 -22.52 -6.06 33.15
N GLY A 275 -21.84 -5.28 32.30
CA GLY A 275 -20.98 -4.20 32.74
C GLY A 275 -21.78 -3.01 33.25
N ASP A 276 -21.08 -2.13 33.97
CA ASP A 276 -21.55 -0.77 34.23
C ASP A 276 -21.73 0.00 32.92
N GLU A 277 -22.50 1.09 32.97
CA GLU A 277 -22.64 1.99 31.83
C GLU A 277 -21.29 2.62 31.46
N PHE A 278 -20.97 2.62 30.17
CA PHE A 278 -19.74 3.24 29.68
C PHE A 278 -20.01 4.10 28.44
N LYS A 279 -19.12 5.06 28.18
CA LYS A 279 -19.22 5.95 27.03
C LYS A 279 -18.77 5.21 25.76
N THR A 280 -19.50 5.36 24.67
CA THR A 280 -19.09 4.85 23.36
C THR A 280 -17.79 5.51 22.88
N SER A 281 -17.04 4.80 22.04
CA SER A 281 -15.83 5.33 21.39
C SER A 281 -16.06 5.70 19.93
N ASN A 282 -17.31 5.95 19.54
CA ASN A 282 -17.73 6.19 18.16
C ASN A 282 -17.02 7.40 17.53
N GLN A 283 -16.87 8.52 18.24
CA GLN A 283 -16.23 9.72 17.69
C GLN A 283 -14.74 9.47 17.37
N ALA A 284 -14.01 8.87 18.31
CA ALA A 284 -12.59 8.54 18.12
C ALA A 284 -12.40 7.52 16.99
N PHE A 285 -13.28 6.52 16.93
CA PHE A 285 -13.26 5.53 15.87
C PHE A 285 -13.64 6.12 14.50
N ALA A 286 -14.65 6.98 14.42
CA ALA A 286 -15.02 7.70 13.20
C ALA A 286 -13.85 8.52 12.65
N LYS A 287 -13.07 9.17 13.53
CA LYS A 287 -11.85 9.87 13.17
C LYS A 287 -10.80 8.94 12.55
N GLU A 288 -10.58 7.75 13.11
CA GLU A 288 -9.61 6.78 12.61
C GLU A 288 -10.02 6.17 11.27
N VAL A 289 -11.29 5.76 11.13
CA VAL A 289 -11.84 5.23 9.87
C VAL A 289 -11.73 6.28 8.78
N THR A 290 -12.19 7.50 9.04
CA THR A 290 -12.17 8.59 8.07
C THR A 290 -10.74 9.04 7.75
N GLY A 291 -9.86 9.08 8.75
CA GLY A 291 -8.44 9.41 8.56
C GLY A 291 -7.71 8.40 7.69
N TRP A 292 -8.07 7.11 7.80
CA TRP A 292 -7.58 6.11 6.87
C TRP A 292 -8.20 6.31 5.47
N THR A 293 -9.54 6.39 5.35
CA THR A 293 -10.20 6.51 4.03
C THR A 293 -9.70 7.74 3.26
N PHE A 294 -9.53 8.89 3.92
CA PHE A 294 -9.09 10.13 3.29
C PHE A 294 -7.58 10.34 3.31
N LYS A 295 -6.79 9.27 3.53
CA LYS A 295 -5.32 9.27 3.40
C LYS A 295 -4.60 10.30 4.27
N GLU A 296 -5.09 10.49 5.50
CA GLU A 296 -4.38 11.16 6.59
C GLU A 296 -3.46 10.19 7.36
N THR A 297 -3.77 8.89 7.33
CA THR A 297 -2.94 7.84 7.97
C THR A 297 -2.65 6.68 7.02
N GLY A 298 -1.61 5.90 7.33
CA GLY A 298 -1.27 4.68 6.57
C GLY A 298 -0.82 4.97 5.14
N VAL A 299 -0.28 6.16 4.85
CA VAL A 299 0.24 6.50 3.53
C VAL A 299 1.75 6.37 3.54
N LEU A 300 2.29 5.64 2.58
CA LEU A 300 3.72 5.50 2.38
C LEU A 300 4.13 6.31 1.16
N LYS A 301 5.27 7.00 1.28
CA LYS A 301 5.92 7.71 0.18
C LYS A 301 7.32 7.19 0.02
N VAL A 302 7.67 6.90 -1.22
CA VAL A 302 9.04 6.63 -1.63
C VAL A 302 9.73 7.96 -1.91
N GLY A 303 10.88 8.17 -1.30
CA GLY A 303 11.78 9.30 -1.54
C GLY A 303 12.81 8.94 -2.61
N GLN A 304 14.07 9.24 -2.33
CA GLN A 304 15.17 8.91 -3.23
C GLN A 304 15.43 7.38 -3.28
N ILE A 305 15.67 6.87 -4.49
CA ILE A 305 16.20 5.53 -4.72
C ILE A 305 17.59 5.68 -5.34
N GLU A 306 18.57 4.99 -4.76
CA GLU A 306 19.93 4.98 -5.25
C GLU A 306 20.49 3.56 -5.30
N HIS A 307 21.18 3.23 -6.39
CA HIS A 307 21.99 2.02 -6.49
C HIS A 307 23.30 2.33 -7.19
N HIS A 308 24.41 1.75 -6.72
CA HIS A 308 25.74 2.01 -7.25
C HIS A 308 26.67 0.79 -7.06
N LEU A 309 27.83 0.83 -7.71
CA LEU A 309 28.90 -0.15 -7.48
C LEU A 309 29.50 0.06 -6.10
N ASN A 310 29.69 -1.03 -5.35
CA ASN A 310 30.31 -1.04 -4.03
C ASN A 310 31.61 -1.84 -4.06
N GLU A 311 32.53 -1.42 -4.93
CA GLU A 311 33.84 -2.05 -5.13
C GLU A 311 34.96 -1.05 -4.85
N THR A 312 36.01 -1.49 -4.15
CA THR A 312 37.16 -0.66 -3.80
C THR A 312 37.82 -0.08 -5.05
N GLY A 313 37.99 1.24 -5.09
CA GLY A 313 38.66 1.94 -6.20
C GLY A 313 37.78 2.19 -7.44
N SER A 314 36.49 1.85 -7.39
CA SER A 314 35.53 2.23 -8.42
C SER A 314 34.93 3.62 -8.14
N GLU A 315 34.67 4.39 -9.19
CA GLU A 315 33.93 5.65 -9.06
C GLU A 315 32.48 5.37 -8.64
N ILE A 316 31.99 6.11 -7.63
CA ILE A 316 30.60 6.00 -7.18
C ILE A 316 29.73 6.77 -8.18
N VAL A 317 29.26 6.06 -9.19
CA VAL A 317 28.26 6.56 -10.13
C VAL A 317 26.88 6.17 -9.62
N SER A 318 26.04 7.17 -9.35
CA SER A 318 24.65 6.98 -8.91
C SER A 318 23.79 6.43 -10.05
N ASN A 319 23.02 5.37 -9.76
CA ASN A 319 22.03 4.75 -10.65
C ASN A 319 22.57 4.41 -12.06
N PRO A 320 23.68 3.65 -12.18
CA PRO A 320 24.22 3.28 -13.48
C PRO A 320 23.28 2.29 -14.18
N LYS A 321 23.20 2.38 -15.51
CA LYS A 321 22.33 1.51 -16.33
C LYS A 321 22.91 0.12 -16.56
N ILE A 322 24.23 -0.03 -16.42
CA ILE A 322 24.97 -1.25 -16.76
C ILE A 322 25.85 -1.65 -15.59
N TYR A 323 25.72 -2.91 -15.19
CA TYR A 323 26.58 -3.61 -14.26
C TYR A 323 27.20 -4.82 -14.95
N ARG A 324 28.20 -5.44 -14.33
CA ARG A 324 28.77 -6.73 -14.73
C ARG A 324 28.32 -7.82 -13.78
N VAL A 325 28.24 -9.05 -14.28
CA VAL A 325 28.08 -10.25 -13.45
C VAL A 325 29.08 -10.22 -12.30
N LYS A 326 28.67 -10.71 -11.12
CA LYS A 326 29.52 -10.75 -9.93
C LYS A 326 30.03 -9.40 -9.41
N ASN A 327 29.50 -8.26 -9.88
CA ASN A 327 29.79 -7.00 -9.20
C ASN A 327 29.20 -6.98 -7.80
N ASP A 328 29.90 -6.37 -6.86
CA ASP A 328 29.34 -5.99 -5.57
C ASP A 328 28.60 -4.66 -5.72
N VAL A 329 27.32 -4.63 -5.35
CA VAL A 329 26.44 -3.46 -5.49
C VAL A 329 25.79 -3.11 -4.16
N ALA A 330 25.48 -1.83 -4.00
CA ALA A 330 24.63 -1.34 -2.93
C ALA A 330 23.34 -0.75 -3.52
N TYR A 331 22.24 -0.93 -2.79
CA TYR A 331 20.93 -0.37 -3.12
C TYR A 331 20.36 0.30 -1.87
N SER A 332 19.82 1.49 -2.02
CA SER A 332 19.10 2.23 -0.99
C SER A 332 17.76 2.76 -1.50
N ILE A 333 16.79 2.83 -0.58
CA ILE A 333 15.47 3.40 -0.81
C ILE A 333 15.04 4.18 0.44
N GLU A 334 14.58 5.39 0.24
CA GLU A 334 14.03 6.25 1.28
C GLU A 334 12.52 6.04 1.40
N LEU A 335 12.03 5.81 2.63
CA LEU A 335 10.61 5.60 2.90
C LEU A 335 10.11 6.54 4.01
N SER A 336 8.96 7.16 3.77
CA SER A 336 8.27 8.06 4.72
C SER A 336 6.83 7.59 4.94
N GLU A 337 6.31 7.75 6.15
CA GLU A 337 4.91 7.52 6.50
C GLU A 337 4.20 8.85 6.76
N TYR A 338 3.00 9.04 6.20
CA TYR A 338 2.16 10.17 6.53
C TYR A 338 1.33 9.85 7.78
N SER A 339 1.47 10.69 8.80
CA SER A 339 0.79 10.53 10.09
C SER A 339 0.05 11.82 10.45
N TRP A 340 -1.21 11.89 10.05
CA TRP A 340 -2.16 13.00 10.23
C TRP A 340 -1.77 14.28 9.49
N ASP A 341 -0.73 14.97 9.94
CA ASP A 341 -0.37 16.32 9.49
C ASP A 341 1.06 16.43 8.93
N LYS A 342 1.84 15.35 9.06
CA LYS A 342 3.27 15.37 8.71
C LYS A 342 3.78 14.03 8.24
N TRP A 343 4.85 14.11 7.44
CA TRP A 343 5.69 12.98 7.10
C TRP A 343 6.62 12.64 8.26
N VAL A 344 6.59 11.39 8.68
CA VAL A 344 7.44 10.82 9.72
C VAL A 344 8.25 9.66 9.14
N PRO A 345 9.39 9.31 9.76
CA PRO A 345 10.20 8.20 9.30
C PRO A 345 9.42 6.89 9.36
N PHE A 346 9.43 6.12 8.27
CA PHE A 346 8.73 4.85 8.24
C PHE A 346 9.54 3.78 8.95
N THR A 347 8.90 3.02 9.85
CA THR A 347 9.44 1.81 10.45
C THR A 347 8.42 0.68 10.32
N PRO A 348 8.75 -0.44 9.65
CA PRO A 348 7.86 -1.59 9.55
C PRO A 348 7.41 -2.09 10.94
N PRO A 349 6.19 -2.65 11.05
CA PRO A 349 5.74 -3.30 12.28
C PRO A 349 6.70 -4.41 12.74
N THR A 350 6.69 -4.70 14.03
CA THR A 350 7.52 -5.78 14.59
C THR A 350 7.26 -7.11 13.87
N GLY A 351 8.33 -7.73 13.37
CA GLY A 351 8.23 -8.98 12.61
C GLY A 351 8.01 -8.82 11.11
N ASP A 352 7.86 -7.59 10.62
CA ASP A 352 7.81 -7.28 9.19
C ASP A 352 9.14 -6.67 8.70
N ILE A 353 9.45 -6.87 7.41
CA ILE A 353 10.67 -6.36 6.78
C ILE A 353 10.38 -5.85 5.37
N VAL A 354 10.99 -4.72 5.01
CA VAL A 354 11.05 -4.28 3.62
C VAL A 354 12.11 -5.11 2.92
N GLN A 355 11.79 -5.64 1.75
CA GLN A 355 12.66 -6.54 0.99
C GLN A 355 12.97 -5.97 -0.38
N LEU A 356 14.21 -6.16 -0.80
CA LEU A 356 14.66 -5.98 -2.17
C LEU A 356 14.65 -7.33 -2.88
N GLU A 357 14.00 -7.38 -4.03
CA GLU A 357 14.11 -8.48 -4.98
C GLU A 357 15.02 -8.05 -6.14
N PHE A 358 16.07 -8.83 -6.41
CA PHE A 358 16.84 -8.70 -7.65
C PHE A 358 16.41 -9.79 -8.62
N SER A 359 15.72 -9.39 -9.69
CA SER A 359 14.91 -10.33 -10.50
C SER A 359 14.97 -10.06 -11.99
N MET A 360 14.81 -11.12 -12.80
CA MET A 360 14.53 -11.02 -14.24
C MET A 360 13.07 -11.41 -14.49
N LEU A 361 12.80 -12.69 -14.72
CA LEU A 361 11.45 -13.28 -14.73
C LEU A 361 11.07 -13.78 -13.33
N SER A 362 12.03 -14.37 -12.62
CA SER A 362 11.93 -14.82 -11.24
C SER A 362 12.99 -14.11 -10.37
N PRO A 363 12.78 -14.02 -9.05
CA PRO A 363 13.76 -13.44 -8.14
C PRO A 363 14.97 -14.36 -7.99
N PHE A 364 16.15 -13.83 -8.30
CA PHE A 364 17.44 -14.49 -8.03
C PHE A 364 17.89 -14.25 -6.59
N HIS A 365 17.68 -13.02 -6.10
CA HIS A 365 17.91 -12.67 -4.71
C HIS A 365 16.67 -12.03 -4.10
N ARG A 366 16.39 -12.38 -2.84
CA ARG A 366 15.47 -11.67 -1.95
C ARG A 366 16.23 -11.32 -0.68
N LEU A 367 16.40 -10.03 -0.43
CA LEU A 367 17.26 -9.54 0.63
C LEU A 367 16.47 -8.58 1.53
N PRO A 368 16.59 -8.71 2.87
CA PRO A 368 16.04 -7.71 3.78
C PRO A 368 16.82 -6.41 3.62
N LEU A 369 16.11 -5.29 3.58
CA LEU A 369 16.72 -3.98 3.66
C LEU A 369 16.87 -3.58 5.14
N LYS A 370 18.04 -3.08 5.51
CA LYS A 370 18.37 -2.63 6.87
C LYS A 370 18.37 -1.11 6.93
N VAL A 371 18.07 -0.56 8.10
CA VAL A 371 18.14 0.89 8.31
C VAL A 371 19.60 1.34 8.16
N ALA A 372 19.83 2.30 7.26
CA ALA A 372 21.12 2.98 7.08
C ALA A 372 21.14 4.27 7.91
N GLU A 373 20.12 5.11 7.72
CA GLU A 373 20.01 6.43 8.32
C GLU A 373 18.52 6.75 8.53
N THR A 374 18.23 7.52 9.58
CA THR A 374 16.88 8.01 9.88
C THR A 374 16.94 9.54 9.95
N THR A 375 16.24 10.20 9.04
CA THR A 375 16.05 11.66 9.06
C THR A 375 14.82 12.02 9.90
N PRO A 376 14.51 13.30 10.15
CA PRO A 376 13.27 13.68 10.84
C PRO A 376 11.97 13.30 10.11
N THR A 377 12.04 13.08 8.78
CA THR A 377 10.85 12.86 7.93
C THR A 377 10.83 11.51 7.23
N SER A 378 11.96 10.80 7.17
CA SER A 378 12.13 9.59 6.38
C SER A 378 13.16 8.63 6.98
N THR A 379 13.09 7.36 6.59
CA THR A 379 14.09 6.34 6.91
C THR A 379 14.70 5.83 5.62
N ILE A 380 16.03 5.81 5.54
CA ILE A 380 16.78 5.26 4.41
C ILE A 380 17.11 3.80 4.73
N TYR A 381 16.64 2.91 3.86
CA TYR A 381 16.85 1.47 3.93
C TYR A 381 17.87 1.05 2.88
N THR A 382 18.87 0.25 3.26
CA THR A 382 19.95 -0.18 2.37
C THR A 382 20.22 -1.68 2.46
N THR A 383 20.80 -2.23 1.39
CA THR A 383 21.44 -3.54 1.39
C THR A 383 22.57 -3.57 0.38
N SER A 384 23.56 -4.43 0.62
CA SER A 384 24.66 -4.66 -0.32
C SER A 384 24.78 -6.15 -0.59
N PHE A 385 24.99 -6.49 -1.85
CA PHE A 385 25.07 -7.88 -2.29
C PHE A 385 25.85 -8.00 -3.60
N LYS A 386 26.22 -9.23 -3.90
CA LYS A 386 26.90 -9.59 -5.13
C LYS A 386 25.90 -9.99 -6.20
N LEU A 387 26.02 -9.42 -7.39
CA LEU A 387 25.17 -9.77 -8.52
C LEU A 387 25.37 -11.23 -8.95
N PRO A 388 24.30 -11.90 -9.44
CA PRO A 388 24.37 -13.30 -9.85
C PRO A 388 25.30 -13.51 -11.05
N ASP A 389 25.74 -14.76 -11.24
CA ASP A 389 26.54 -15.19 -12.40
C ASP A 389 25.66 -15.47 -13.64
N GLN A 390 24.68 -14.60 -13.87
CA GLN A 390 23.77 -14.65 -15.01
C GLN A 390 23.68 -13.24 -15.57
N HIS A 391 23.95 -13.10 -16.87
CA HIS A 391 23.81 -11.83 -17.57
C HIS A 391 22.39 -11.68 -18.15
N GLY A 392 21.94 -10.45 -18.34
CA GLY A 392 20.60 -10.15 -18.83
C GLY A 392 20.08 -8.82 -18.32
N ILE A 393 18.76 -8.61 -18.44
CA ILE A 393 18.08 -7.43 -17.93
C ILE A 393 17.47 -7.81 -16.58
N PHE A 394 17.94 -7.15 -15.52
CA PHE A 394 17.48 -7.36 -14.16
C PHE A 394 16.74 -6.13 -13.66
N ASN A 395 15.99 -6.32 -12.58
CA ASN A 395 15.27 -5.28 -11.89
C ASN A 395 15.63 -5.32 -10.41
N PHE A 396 16.01 -4.17 -9.86
CA PHE A 396 15.86 -3.91 -8.43
C PHE A 396 14.38 -3.64 -8.20
N LYS A 397 13.71 -4.52 -7.46
CA LYS A 397 12.28 -4.40 -7.19
C LYS A 397 12.03 -4.37 -5.69
N VAL A 398 11.34 -3.33 -5.23
CA VAL A 398 10.80 -3.25 -3.86
C VAL A 398 9.28 -3.32 -3.97
N ASN A 399 8.69 -4.35 -3.37
CA ASN A 399 7.25 -4.59 -3.41
C ASN A 399 6.72 -4.75 -1.98
N TYR A 400 6.29 -3.63 -1.39
CA TYR A 400 5.75 -3.57 -0.04
C TYR A 400 4.25 -3.27 -0.09
N LYS A 401 3.46 -4.33 0.06
CA LYS A 401 1.99 -4.29 0.09
C LYS A 401 1.52 -4.90 1.40
N ARG A 402 0.97 -4.09 2.28
CA ARG A 402 0.41 -4.51 3.58
C ARG A 402 -0.99 -3.93 3.72
N PRO A 403 -1.92 -4.64 4.39
CA PRO A 403 -3.23 -4.09 4.69
C PRO A 403 -3.10 -2.72 5.37
N PHE A 404 -3.95 -1.79 4.97
CA PHE A 404 -4.02 -0.41 5.45
C PHE A 404 -2.84 0.52 5.14
N TYR A 405 -1.74 0.01 4.57
CA TYR A 405 -0.68 0.85 4.02
C TYR A 405 -0.84 1.04 2.51
N THR A 406 -0.51 2.23 2.00
CA THR A 406 -0.37 2.47 0.55
C THR A 406 0.58 1.45 -0.07
N ASN A 407 0.21 0.94 -1.25
CA ASN A 407 1.03 -0.02 -1.97
C ASN A 407 2.30 0.67 -2.50
N VAL A 408 3.47 0.15 -2.11
CA VAL A 408 4.76 0.56 -2.66
C VAL A 408 5.24 -0.51 -3.62
N GLU A 409 5.37 -0.16 -4.89
CA GLU A 409 5.94 -1.04 -5.92
C GLU A 409 6.90 -0.23 -6.78
N GLU A 410 8.19 -0.34 -6.47
CA GLU A 410 9.27 0.34 -7.19
C GLU A 410 10.08 -0.66 -7.98
N LYS A 411 10.42 -0.30 -9.22
CA LYS A 411 11.14 -1.16 -10.16
C LYS A 411 12.17 -0.36 -10.95
N ASN A 412 13.45 -0.60 -10.67
CA ASN A 412 14.57 0.00 -11.39
C ASN A 412 15.24 -1.06 -12.26
N THR A 413 15.10 -0.91 -13.58
CA THR A 413 15.64 -1.86 -14.57
C THR A 413 17.09 -1.54 -14.90
N VAL A 414 17.96 -2.55 -14.86
CA VAL A 414 19.39 -2.44 -15.16
C VAL A 414 19.85 -3.60 -16.04
N THR A 415 20.91 -3.38 -16.81
CA THR A 415 21.55 -4.44 -17.61
C THR A 415 22.74 -5.00 -16.85
N VAL A 416 22.79 -6.32 -16.69
CA VAL A 416 23.95 -7.03 -16.16
C VAL A 416 24.64 -7.71 -17.34
N ARG A 417 25.83 -7.22 -17.73
CA ARG A 417 26.64 -7.79 -18.81
C ARG A 417 27.61 -8.86 -18.30
N HIS A 418 28.07 -9.71 -19.20
CA HIS A 418 29.20 -10.61 -18.94
C HIS A 418 30.53 -9.84 -18.83
N PHE A 419 31.59 -10.54 -18.41
CA PHE A 419 32.96 -10.02 -18.46
C PHE A 419 33.33 -9.61 -19.89
N ALA A 420 33.97 -8.45 -20.02
CA ALA A 420 34.64 -8.03 -21.24
C ALA A 420 35.97 -8.79 -21.39
N HIS A 421 36.49 -8.84 -22.61
CA HIS A 421 37.69 -9.61 -22.96
C HIS A 421 38.95 -9.15 -22.19
N ASP A 422 38.95 -7.93 -21.68
CA ASP A 422 40.04 -7.29 -20.96
C ASP A 422 39.93 -7.37 -19.44
N GLU A 423 38.78 -7.82 -18.92
CA GLU A 423 38.51 -7.92 -17.48
C GLU A 423 38.88 -9.28 -16.87
N TRP A 424 39.27 -10.24 -17.69
CA TRP A 424 39.71 -11.56 -17.21
C TRP A 424 41.11 -11.49 -16.60
N PRO A 425 41.38 -12.24 -15.51
CA PRO A 425 42.73 -12.39 -14.98
C PRO A 425 43.68 -12.83 -16.10
N ARG A 426 44.74 -12.05 -16.29
CA ARG A 426 45.73 -12.30 -17.35
C ARG A 426 46.61 -13.49 -16.98
N SER A 427 47.25 -14.07 -17.99
CA SER A 427 48.01 -15.32 -17.87
C SER A 427 49.11 -15.29 -16.80
N TRP A 428 49.72 -14.13 -16.53
CA TRP A 428 50.73 -13.99 -15.48
C TRP A 428 50.18 -14.11 -14.05
N VAL A 429 48.88 -13.85 -13.83
CA VAL A 429 48.22 -14.03 -12.52
C VAL A 429 47.82 -15.49 -12.30
N ILE A 430 47.58 -16.24 -13.38
CA ILE A 430 47.15 -17.63 -13.32
C ILE A 430 48.38 -18.53 -13.17
N THR A 431 48.62 -19.04 -11.97
CA THR A 431 49.80 -19.89 -11.66
C THR A 431 49.90 -21.12 -12.57
N GLY A 432 48.78 -21.72 -12.97
CA GLY A 432 48.74 -22.82 -13.93
C GLY A 432 49.20 -22.46 -15.35
N ALA A 433 49.24 -21.18 -15.71
CA ALA A 433 49.73 -20.72 -17.02
C ALA A 433 51.26 -20.53 -17.07
N TRP A 434 51.94 -20.55 -15.93
CA TRP A 434 53.37 -20.27 -15.84
C TRP A 434 54.25 -21.25 -16.65
N PRO A 435 53.99 -22.58 -16.69
CA PRO A 435 54.76 -23.49 -17.53
C PRO A 435 54.73 -23.13 -19.02
N TRP A 436 53.59 -22.63 -19.52
CA TRP A 436 53.42 -22.22 -20.91
C TRP A 436 54.18 -20.93 -21.21
N ILE A 437 54.10 -19.95 -20.30
CA ILE A 437 54.84 -18.68 -20.41
C ILE A 437 56.35 -18.96 -20.38
N ALA A 438 56.81 -19.82 -19.47
CA ALA A 438 58.20 -20.23 -19.38
C ALA A 438 58.65 -21.00 -20.64
N GLY A 439 57.80 -21.86 -21.19
CA GLY A 439 58.05 -22.56 -22.45
C GLY A 439 58.27 -21.60 -23.62
N ILE A 440 57.40 -20.58 -23.77
CA ILE A 440 57.59 -19.52 -24.78
C ILE A 440 58.93 -18.81 -24.56
N GLY A 441 59.24 -18.43 -23.33
CA GLY A 441 60.53 -17.80 -22.99
C GLY A 441 61.73 -18.68 -23.34
N ALA A 442 61.65 -19.98 -23.08
CA ALA A 442 62.68 -20.95 -23.42
C ALA A 442 62.84 -21.12 -24.95
N THR A 443 61.74 -21.19 -25.70
CA THR A 443 61.78 -21.26 -27.17
C THR A 443 62.38 -20.00 -27.79
N VAL A 444 61.96 -18.81 -27.35
CA VAL A 444 62.49 -17.54 -27.85
C VAL A 444 63.99 -17.43 -27.54
N THR A 445 64.39 -17.71 -26.30
CA THR A 445 65.80 -17.67 -25.88
C THR A 445 66.63 -18.70 -26.64
N GLY A 446 66.12 -19.93 -26.76
CA GLY A 446 66.76 -21.02 -27.51
C GLY A 446 66.90 -20.70 -28.99
N TRP A 447 65.91 -20.08 -29.62
CA TRP A 447 65.97 -19.66 -31.01
C TRP A 447 67.03 -18.56 -31.23
N VAL A 448 67.06 -17.55 -30.36
CA VAL A 448 68.08 -16.49 -30.43
C VAL A 448 69.49 -17.07 -30.25
N ALA A 449 69.67 -17.97 -29.27
CA ALA A 449 70.93 -18.66 -29.05
C ALA A 449 71.34 -19.53 -30.25
N PHE A 450 70.39 -20.26 -30.85
CA PHE A 450 70.62 -21.04 -32.05
C PHE A 450 71.07 -20.16 -33.23
N VAL A 451 70.37 -19.05 -33.51
CA VAL A 451 70.74 -18.12 -34.59
C VAL A 451 72.14 -17.56 -34.39
N ALA A 452 72.48 -17.17 -33.16
CA ALA A 452 73.83 -16.70 -32.83
C ALA A 452 74.88 -17.80 -33.07
N LEU A 453 74.67 -19.00 -32.52
CA LEU A 453 75.60 -20.11 -32.73
C LEU A 453 75.72 -20.49 -34.20
N TRP A 454 74.62 -20.50 -34.95
CA TRP A 454 74.61 -20.83 -36.37
C TRP A 454 75.44 -19.84 -37.20
N LEU A 455 75.31 -18.54 -36.94
CA LEU A 455 76.06 -17.50 -37.66
C LEU A 455 77.56 -17.51 -37.36
N TRP A 456 77.95 -17.82 -36.12
CA TRP A 456 79.36 -17.80 -35.68
C TRP A 456 80.04 -19.17 -35.63
N SER A 457 79.33 -20.25 -35.97
CA SER A 457 79.92 -21.59 -36.06
C SER A 457 80.64 -21.79 -37.39
N LYS A 458 81.92 -22.23 -37.33
CA LYS A 458 82.72 -22.52 -38.52
C LYS A 458 82.31 -23.88 -39.12
N PRO A 459 81.96 -23.96 -40.42
CA PRO A 459 81.57 -25.23 -41.03
C PRO A 459 82.75 -26.21 -41.05
N ILE A 460 82.49 -27.46 -40.66
CA ILE A 460 83.45 -28.56 -40.77
C ILE A 460 83.30 -29.17 -42.18
N PRO A 461 84.36 -29.22 -42.99
CA PRO A 461 84.28 -29.79 -44.33
C PRO A 461 83.97 -31.29 -44.26
N LEU A 462 82.95 -31.73 -45.01
CA LEU A 462 82.58 -33.14 -45.13
C LEU A 462 83.77 -33.95 -45.69
N LYS A 463 84.30 -34.89 -44.90
CA LYS A 463 85.33 -35.86 -45.34
C LYS A 463 84.70 -36.87 -46.30
N GLY A 464 84.57 -36.47 -47.57
CA GLY A 464 83.94 -37.31 -48.59
C GLY A 464 83.95 -36.76 -50.02
N ALA A 465 84.88 -35.87 -50.38
CA ALA A 465 85.13 -35.51 -51.77
C ALA A 465 86.64 -35.40 -52.01
N LYS A 466 87.34 -36.55 -52.00
CA LYS A 466 88.65 -36.68 -52.62
C LYS A 466 88.45 -37.11 -54.07
N GLY A 467 88.90 -36.28 -55.01
CA GLY A 467 89.42 -36.76 -56.29
C GLY A 467 88.78 -36.20 -57.54
N GLY A 468 89.18 -34.99 -57.94
CA GLY A 468 89.06 -34.51 -59.31
C GLY A 468 90.24 -33.60 -59.62
N LYS A 469 91.33 -34.17 -60.13
CA LYS A 469 92.51 -33.44 -60.62
C LYS A 469 92.10 -32.52 -61.78
N LYS A 470 92.51 -31.25 -61.68
CA LYS A 470 92.95 -30.37 -62.79
C LYS A 470 93.92 -31.14 -63.72
N ASN A 471 94.01 -31.03 -65.04
CA ASN A 471 93.57 -30.11 -66.10
C ASN A 471 93.75 -30.84 -67.47
N LEU A 472 93.20 -30.24 -68.54
CA LEU A 472 93.21 -30.59 -69.99
C LEU A 472 92.12 -31.56 -70.44
#